data_AF-A0A142CXY4-F1
#
_entry.id   AF-A0A142CXY4-F1
#
_cell.length_a   1.000
_cell.length_b   1.000
_cell.length_c   1.000
_cell.angle_alpha   90.00
_cell.angle_beta   90.00
_cell.angle_gamma   90.00
#
_symmetry.space_group_name_H-M   'P 1'
#
loop_
_entity.id
_entity.type
_entity.pdbx_description
1 polymer ?
#
loop_
_entity_poly.entity_id
_entity_poly.type
_entity_poly.pdbx_seq_one_letter_code
_entity_poly.pdbx_strand_id
1 'polypeptide(L)'
;MRKYLWHLDLRTIPCGWEEVYQDALEKCPNGMPLLIKGTKFFYHPVKYRETLLEIFSAAKEKCLELMEHEQLNRKQLSELLENDIILFNVLFEWCLEDVEQPFFDINRLKNKHHFKNVSIYFEEDDSPDALIRDFYYLKYFRVNNAIAR
;
A
#
# COMPACT_ATOMS: atom_id res chain seq x y z
N MET A 1 -15.71 -14.51 3.61
CA MET A 1 -15.38 -13.95 2.27
C MET A 1 -14.89 -12.53 2.43
N ARG A 2 -13.69 -12.21 1.94
CA ARG A 2 -13.17 -10.84 1.87
C ARG A 2 -13.95 -10.10 0.77
N LYS A 3 -14.56 -8.96 1.11
CA LYS A 3 -15.32 -8.14 0.14
C LYS A 3 -14.60 -6.88 -0.32
N TYR A 4 -13.66 -6.37 0.46
CA TYR A 4 -13.01 -5.08 0.26
C TYR A 4 -11.57 -5.12 0.76
N LEU A 5 -10.75 -4.15 0.37
CA LEU A 5 -9.33 -4.07 0.79
C LEU A 5 -9.17 -3.98 2.32
N TRP A 6 -10.05 -3.27 3.03
CA TRP A 6 -9.99 -3.17 4.50
C TRP A 6 -10.34 -4.48 5.24
N HIS A 7 -10.79 -5.51 4.53
CA HIS A 7 -10.96 -6.86 5.09
C HIS A 7 -9.67 -7.71 5.01
N LEU A 8 -8.61 -7.17 4.40
CA LEU A 8 -7.32 -7.84 4.31
C LEU A 8 -6.52 -7.68 5.60
N ASP A 9 -5.58 -8.61 5.77
CA ASP A 9 -4.46 -8.47 6.69
C ASP A 9 -3.18 -8.53 5.85
N LEU A 10 -2.48 -7.40 5.77
CA LEU A 10 -1.28 -7.25 4.94
C LEU A 10 -0.19 -8.26 5.34
N ARG A 11 -0.13 -8.67 6.62
CA ARG A 11 0.85 -9.65 7.11
C ARG A 11 0.61 -11.06 6.56
N THR A 12 -0.60 -11.34 6.09
CA THR A 12 -0.96 -12.63 5.50
C THR A 12 -0.69 -12.69 3.99
N ILE A 13 -0.28 -11.57 3.39
CA ILE A 13 -0.04 -11.44 1.96
C ILE A 13 1.47 -11.54 1.71
N PRO A 14 1.93 -12.35 0.75
CA PRO A 14 3.34 -12.39 0.37
C PRO A 14 3.89 -11.00 0.07
N CYS A 15 5.05 -10.68 0.66
CA CYS A 15 5.79 -9.47 0.38
C CYS A 15 6.68 -9.71 -0.83
N GLY A 16 6.52 -8.91 -1.90
CA GLY A 16 7.27 -9.09 -3.16
C GLY A 16 8.78 -8.91 -3.01
N TRP A 17 9.21 -8.29 -1.91
CA TRP A 17 10.61 -8.04 -1.57
C TRP A 17 11.02 -8.66 -0.23
N GLU A 18 10.39 -9.76 0.17
CA GLU A 18 10.70 -10.45 1.44
C GLU A 18 12.19 -10.78 1.58
N GLU A 19 12.86 -11.23 0.51
CA GLU A 19 14.31 -11.51 0.54
C GLU A 19 15.14 -10.26 0.90
N VAL A 20 14.78 -9.10 0.34
CA VAL A 20 15.45 -7.82 0.64
C VAL A 20 15.25 -7.43 2.11
N TYR A 21 14.06 -7.70 2.66
CA TYR A 21 13.78 -7.46 4.07
C TYR A 21 14.62 -8.36 4.98
N GLN A 22 14.69 -9.66 4.70
CA GLN A 22 15.47 -10.62 5.49
C GLN A 22 16.97 -10.27 5.44
N ASP A 23 17.49 -9.94 4.26
CA ASP A 23 18.87 -9.47 4.09
C ASP A 23 19.15 -8.20 4.90
N ALA A 24 18.20 -7.25 4.92
CA ALA A 24 18.35 -5.99 5.65
C ALA A 24 18.30 -6.18 7.17
N LEU A 25 17.53 -7.16 7.68
CA LEU A 25 17.52 -7.49 9.11
C LEU A 25 18.91 -7.89 9.61
N GLU A 26 19.68 -8.60 8.79
CA GLU A 26 21.03 -9.05 9.14
C GLU A 26 22.08 -7.96 8.90
N LYS A 27 22.03 -7.30 7.72
CA LYS A 27 23.11 -6.45 7.23
C LYS A 27 22.96 -4.98 7.64
N CYS A 28 21.74 -4.47 7.72
CA CYS A 28 21.47 -3.06 8.01
C CYS A 28 20.12 -2.82 8.72
N PRO A 29 19.91 -3.41 9.92
CA PRO A 29 18.61 -3.34 10.60
C PRO A 29 18.17 -1.92 10.96
N ASN A 30 19.13 -0.99 11.12
CA ASN A 30 18.90 0.43 11.41
C ASN A 30 19.01 1.34 10.15
N GLY A 31 18.98 0.73 8.97
CA GLY A 31 19.19 1.42 7.70
C GLY A 31 20.63 1.85 7.46
N MET A 32 20.89 2.40 6.27
CA MET A 32 22.19 2.95 5.90
C MET A 32 22.02 4.16 4.95
N PRO A 33 22.91 5.16 5.03
CA PRO A 33 22.94 6.22 4.02
C PRO A 33 23.47 5.67 2.69
N LEU A 34 22.79 5.99 1.60
CA LEU A 34 23.25 5.72 0.23
C LEU A 34 23.51 7.02 -0.50
N LEU A 35 24.52 7.00 -1.37
CA LEU A 35 24.82 8.11 -2.28
C LEU A 35 24.77 7.59 -3.71
N ILE A 36 23.70 7.90 -4.44
CA ILE A 36 23.51 7.47 -5.83
C ILE A 36 23.52 8.71 -6.70
N LYS A 37 24.48 8.81 -7.63
CA LYS A 37 24.64 9.95 -8.56
C LYS A 37 24.66 11.33 -7.85
N GLY A 38 25.22 11.39 -6.64
CA GLY A 38 25.30 12.63 -5.84
C GLY A 38 24.06 12.94 -5.00
N THR A 39 22.97 12.16 -5.13
CA THR A 39 21.78 12.29 -4.30
C THR A 39 21.86 11.36 -3.09
N LYS A 40 21.57 11.91 -1.91
CA LYS A 40 21.56 11.16 -0.64
C LYS A 40 20.20 10.51 -0.43
N PHE A 41 20.20 9.21 -0.16
CA PHE A 41 19.03 8.43 0.22
C PHE A 41 19.27 7.80 1.59
N PHE A 42 18.20 7.50 2.32
CA PHE A 42 18.30 6.72 3.55
C PHE A 42 17.59 5.38 3.38
N TYR A 43 18.36 4.40 2.91
CA TYR A 43 17.88 3.05 2.63
C TYR A 43 17.59 2.33 3.93
N HIS A 44 16.32 1.98 4.16
CA HIS A 44 15.89 1.34 5.39
C HIS A 44 14.72 0.38 5.17
N PRO A 45 14.91 -0.78 4.51
CA PRO A 45 13.83 -1.74 4.21
C PRO A 45 13.05 -2.21 5.44
N VAL A 46 13.73 -2.40 6.58
CA VAL A 46 13.09 -2.79 7.85
C VAL A 46 12.05 -1.76 8.28
N LYS A 47 12.44 -0.49 8.43
CA LYS A 47 11.52 0.59 8.78
C LYS A 47 10.49 0.86 7.70
N TYR A 48 10.86 0.69 6.43
CA TYR A 48 9.93 0.81 5.31
C TYR A 48 8.76 -0.18 5.46
N ARG A 49 9.05 -1.46 5.75
CA ARG A 49 8.03 -2.50 6.01
C ARG A 49 7.11 -2.11 7.15
N GLU A 50 7.69 -1.70 8.28
CA GLU A 50 6.92 -1.27 9.45
C GLU A 50 5.99 -0.11 9.11
N THR A 51 6.49 0.90 8.40
CA THR A 51 5.70 2.05 8.00
C THR A 51 4.58 1.68 7.03
N LEU A 52 4.79 0.76 6.09
CA LEU A 52 3.70 0.25 5.25
C LEU A 52 2.61 -0.41 6.11
N LEU A 53 2.99 -1.25 7.07
CA LEU A 53 2.04 -1.92 7.99
C LEU A 53 1.26 -0.91 8.85
N GLU A 54 1.93 0.12 9.38
CA GLU A 54 1.31 1.20 10.15
C GLU A 54 0.29 1.96 9.30
N ILE A 55 0.65 2.36 8.08
CA ILE A 55 -0.22 3.12 7.18
C ILE A 55 -1.43 2.27 6.75
N PHE A 56 -1.19 1.00 6.39
CA PHE A 56 -2.28 0.09 6.02
C PHE A 56 -3.26 -0.10 7.18
N SER A 57 -2.75 -0.28 8.39
CA SER A 57 -3.59 -0.48 9.59
C SER A 57 -4.43 0.75 9.89
N ALA A 58 -3.82 1.95 9.85
CA ALA A 58 -4.54 3.20 10.07
C ALA A 58 -5.65 3.45 9.03
N ALA A 59 -5.35 3.23 7.74
CA ALA A 59 -6.35 3.38 6.68
C ALA A 59 -7.48 2.34 6.81
N LYS A 60 -7.14 1.11 7.17
CA LYS A 60 -8.10 0.02 7.43
C LYS A 60 -9.04 0.38 8.58
N GLU A 61 -8.51 0.85 9.70
CA GLU A 61 -9.31 1.28 10.85
C GLU A 61 -10.28 2.40 10.45
N LYS A 62 -9.82 3.39 9.67
CA LYS A 62 -10.70 4.45 9.15
C LYS A 62 -11.82 3.94 8.26
N CYS A 63 -11.54 3.00 7.36
CA CYS A 63 -12.58 2.35 6.56
C CYS A 63 -13.60 1.63 7.45
N LEU A 64 -13.14 0.87 8.45
CA LEU A 64 -14.01 0.13 9.36
C LEU A 64 -14.91 1.08 10.17
N GLU A 65 -14.34 2.14 10.75
CA GLU A 65 -15.08 3.19 11.47
C GLU A 65 -16.18 3.81 10.59
N LEU A 66 -15.86 4.16 9.34
CA LEU A 66 -16.84 4.72 8.41
C LEU A 66 -17.96 3.72 8.13
N MET A 67 -17.64 2.45 7.93
CA MET A 67 -18.61 1.40 7.61
C MET A 67 -19.52 0.99 8.77
N GLU A 68 -19.30 1.48 9.99
CA GLU A 68 -20.25 1.32 11.11
C GLU A 68 -21.52 2.19 10.94
N HIS A 69 -21.45 3.23 10.10
CA HIS A 69 -22.61 4.08 9.83
C HIS A 69 -23.58 3.42 8.84
N GLU A 70 -24.87 3.41 9.16
CA GLU A 70 -25.92 2.86 8.29
C GLU A 70 -26.01 3.55 6.91
N GLN A 71 -25.72 4.85 6.86
CA GLN A 71 -25.67 5.62 5.61
C GLN A 71 -24.52 6.64 5.64
N LEU A 72 -23.67 6.58 4.63
CA LEU A 72 -22.57 7.52 4.46
C LEU A 72 -23.04 8.76 3.70
N ASN A 73 -22.73 9.94 4.23
CA ASN A 73 -22.86 11.18 3.48
C ASN A 73 -21.72 11.33 2.44
N ARG A 74 -21.82 12.33 1.56
CA ARG A 74 -20.82 12.56 0.50
C ARG A 74 -19.39 12.74 1.03
N LYS A 75 -19.21 13.40 2.17
CA LYS A 75 -17.89 13.59 2.78
C LYS A 75 -17.33 12.26 3.25
N GLN A 76 -18.12 11.47 3.97
CA GLN A 76 -17.74 10.15 4.44
C GLN A 76 -17.45 9.17 3.28
N LEU A 77 -18.20 9.25 2.18
CA LEU A 77 -17.91 8.49 0.96
C LEU A 77 -16.56 8.87 0.33
N SER A 78 -16.26 10.17 0.31
CA SER A 78 -14.97 10.65 -0.18
C SER A 78 -13.82 10.18 0.71
N GLU A 79 -14.00 10.23 2.03
CA GLU A 79 -13.01 9.73 3.01
C GLU A 79 -12.82 8.21 2.89
N LEU A 80 -13.90 7.45 2.67
CA LEU A 80 -13.83 6.01 2.45
C LEU A 80 -13.02 5.69 1.19
N LEU A 81 -13.30 6.37 0.08
CA LEU A 81 -12.57 6.19 -1.17
C LEU A 81 -11.09 6.57 -1.02
N GLU A 82 -10.79 7.66 -0.31
CA GLU A 82 -9.40 8.08 -0.07
C GLU A 82 -8.62 7.01 0.73
N ASN A 83 -9.22 6.43 1.77
CA ASN A 83 -8.59 5.36 2.52
C ASN A 83 -8.48 4.06 1.70
N ASP A 84 -9.45 3.75 0.85
CA ASP A 84 -9.37 2.60 -0.07
C ASP A 84 -8.24 2.76 -1.10
N ILE A 85 -8.01 3.97 -1.60
CA ILE A 85 -6.86 4.32 -2.45
C ILE A 85 -5.54 4.10 -1.69
N ILE A 86 -5.46 4.55 -0.43
CA ILE A 86 -4.27 4.33 0.41
C ILE A 86 -4.02 2.84 0.62
N LEU A 87 -5.06 2.07 0.96
CA LEU A 87 -4.96 0.63 1.15
C LEU A 87 -4.43 -0.06 -0.10
N PHE A 88 -4.96 0.28 -1.27
CA PHE A 88 -4.51 -0.30 -2.53
C PHE A 88 -3.05 0.08 -2.84
N ASN A 89 -2.69 1.35 -2.70
CA ASN A 89 -1.33 1.80 -3.03
C ASN A 89 -0.28 1.22 -2.08
N VAL A 90 -0.61 1.03 -0.80
CA VAL A 90 0.27 0.31 0.13
C VAL A 90 0.38 -1.16 -0.24
N LEU A 91 -0.74 -1.81 -0.61
CA LEU A 91 -0.73 -3.19 -1.06
C LEU A 91 0.06 -3.37 -2.37
N PHE A 92 -0.06 -2.42 -3.29
CA PHE A 92 0.73 -2.36 -4.52
C PHE A 92 2.23 -2.34 -4.19
N GLU A 93 2.66 -1.38 -3.35
CA GLU A 93 4.05 -1.29 -2.89
C GLU A 93 4.55 -2.52 -2.12
N TRP A 94 3.66 -3.21 -1.41
CA TRP A 94 3.97 -4.46 -0.72
C TRP A 94 4.21 -5.62 -1.69
N CYS A 95 3.47 -5.66 -2.79
CA CYS A 95 3.49 -6.72 -3.78
C CYS A 95 4.47 -6.48 -4.95
N LEU A 96 5.16 -5.33 -5.01
CA LEU A 96 6.15 -5.05 -6.03
C LEU A 96 7.31 -6.06 -5.99
N GLU A 97 7.60 -6.65 -7.14
CA GLU A 97 8.74 -7.53 -7.37
C GLU A 97 9.91 -6.74 -8.00
N ASP A 98 11.12 -7.30 -7.98
CA ASP A 98 12.32 -6.74 -8.64
C ASP A 98 12.64 -5.26 -8.29
N VAL A 99 12.51 -4.90 -7.01
CA VAL A 99 12.72 -3.53 -6.54
C VAL A 99 14.20 -3.13 -6.46
N GLU A 100 14.60 -2.12 -7.22
CA GLU A 100 15.97 -1.59 -7.21
C GLU A 100 16.19 -0.45 -6.19
N GLN A 101 17.43 -0.25 -5.74
CA GLN A 101 17.77 0.91 -4.91
C GLN A 101 17.54 2.23 -5.69
N PRO A 102 17.01 3.29 -5.06
CA PRO A 102 16.75 3.47 -3.64
C PRO A 102 15.26 3.30 -3.27
N PHE A 103 14.61 2.23 -3.73
CA PHE A 103 13.19 1.94 -3.46
C PHE A 103 12.82 2.16 -1.98
N PHE A 104 13.63 1.66 -1.05
CA PHE A 104 13.40 1.69 0.40
C PHE A 104 13.86 2.98 1.11
N ASP A 105 13.82 4.14 0.44
CA ASP A 105 14.11 5.41 1.09
C ASP A 105 12.94 5.88 1.96
N ILE A 106 13.13 5.83 3.28
CA ILE A 106 12.07 6.17 4.24
C ILE A 106 11.60 7.63 4.12
N ASN A 107 12.43 8.51 3.54
CA ASN A 107 12.05 9.91 3.35
C ASN A 107 10.96 10.07 2.30
N ARG A 108 10.82 9.12 1.36
CA ARG A 108 9.73 9.10 0.38
C ARG A 108 8.38 8.90 1.08
N LEU A 109 8.33 8.03 2.10
CA LEU A 109 7.10 7.74 2.85
C LEU A 109 6.61 8.91 3.71
N LYS A 110 7.49 9.86 4.06
CA LYS A 110 7.09 11.08 4.81
C LYS A 110 6.25 12.04 3.97
N ASN A 111 6.18 11.86 2.66
CA ASN A 111 5.33 12.66 1.81
C ASN A 111 3.86 12.25 1.99
N LYS A 112 3.03 13.18 2.50
CA LYS A 112 1.59 12.98 2.76
C LYS A 112 0.79 12.49 1.55
N HIS A 113 1.33 12.62 0.34
CA HIS A 113 0.66 12.26 -0.90
C HIS A 113 1.17 10.95 -1.52
N HIS A 114 2.21 10.32 -0.96
CA HIS A 114 2.85 9.14 -1.55
C HIS A 114 1.83 8.03 -1.87
N PHE A 115 0.94 7.71 -0.93
CA PHE A 115 -0.09 6.69 -1.10
C PHE A 115 -1.45 7.21 -1.58
N LYS A 116 -1.55 8.50 -1.95
CA LYS A 116 -2.79 9.08 -2.49
C LYS A 116 -2.81 9.10 -4.02
N ASN A 117 -1.98 8.26 -4.65
CA ASN A 117 -1.88 8.19 -6.10
C ASN A 117 -3.15 7.57 -6.69
N VAL A 118 -3.96 8.41 -7.34
CA VAL A 118 -5.22 8.01 -7.95
C VAL A 118 -4.99 7.21 -9.24
N SER A 119 -3.90 7.47 -9.97
CA SER A 119 -3.60 6.80 -11.23
C SER A 119 -3.39 5.30 -11.02
N ILE A 120 -2.51 4.93 -10.08
CA ILE A 120 -2.24 3.52 -9.74
C ILE A 120 -3.54 2.80 -9.30
N TYR A 121 -4.39 3.48 -8.54
CA TYR A 121 -5.66 2.90 -8.09
C TYR A 121 -6.63 2.61 -9.25
N PHE A 122 -6.71 3.48 -10.26
CA PHE A 122 -7.65 3.31 -11.38
C PHE A 122 -7.04 2.66 -12.62
N GLU A 123 -5.75 2.33 -12.62
CA GLU A 123 -5.13 1.54 -13.68
C GLU A 123 -5.86 0.18 -13.85
N GLU A 124 -6.00 -0.23 -15.11
CA GLU A 124 -6.62 -1.50 -15.50
C GLU A 124 -5.75 -2.70 -15.06
N ASP A 125 -6.28 -3.93 -15.14
CA ASP A 125 -5.65 -5.17 -14.61
C ASP A 125 -4.37 -5.61 -15.37
N ASP A 126 -3.75 -4.70 -16.11
CA ASP A 126 -2.56 -4.91 -16.94
C ASP A 126 -1.24 -4.72 -16.16
N SER A 127 -1.29 -4.67 -14.82
CA SER A 127 -0.07 -4.64 -14.01
C SER A 127 0.75 -5.92 -14.25
N PRO A 128 2.07 -5.78 -14.47
CA PRO A 128 2.95 -6.93 -14.68
C PRO A 128 3.11 -7.79 -13.41
N ASP A 129 2.79 -7.25 -12.23
CA ASP A 129 3.04 -7.91 -10.95
C ASP A 129 1.92 -8.92 -10.63
N ALA A 130 2.25 -10.21 -10.68
CA ALA A 130 1.27 -11.28 -10.50
C ALA A 130 0.58 -11.23 -9.12
N LEU A 131 1.31 -10.84 -8.07
CA LEU A 131 0.82 -10.83 -6.69
C LEU A 131 -0.30 -9.83 -6.44
N ILE A 132 -0.24 -8.63 -7.03
CA ILE A 132 -1.24 -7.58 -6.77
C ILE A 132 -2.55 -7.82 -7.51
N ARG A 133 -2.52 -8.52 -8.66
CA ARG A 133 -3.69 -8.76 -9.53
C ARG A 133 -4.84 -9.44 -8.79
N ASP A 134 -4.52 -10.35 -7.88
CA ASP A 134 -5.48 -11.07 -7.03
C ASP A 134 -6.26 -10.17 -6.06
N PHE A 135 -5.95 -8.87 -6.00
CA PHE A 135 -6.61 -7.92 -5.10
C PHE A 135 -7.33 -6.78 -5.83
N TYR A 136 -7.22 -6.66 -7.15
CA TYR A 136 -7.85 -5.56 -7.90
C TYR A 136 -9.37 -5.54 -7.74
N TYR A 137 -10.01 -6.71 -7.69
CA TYR A 137 -11.46 -6.82 -7.52
C TYR A 137 -11.97 -6.33 -6.16
N LEU A 138 -11.08 -6.14 -5.18
CA LEU A 138 -11.43 -5.70 -3.83
C LEU A 138 -11.48 -4.17 -3.69
N LYS A 139 -11.03 -3.41 -4.70
CA LYS A 139 -11.12 -1.94 -4.74
C LYS A 139 -12.58 -1.53 -4.56
N TYR A 140 -12.87 -0.64 -3.60
CA TYR A 140 -14.22 -0.16 -3.30
C TYR A 140 -14.97 0.30 -4.54
N PHE A 141 -14.31 1.06 -5.42
CA PHE A 141 -14.90 1.52 -6.67
C PHE A 141 -15.35 0.35 -7.56
N ARG A 142 -14.54 -0.71 -7.69
CA ARG A 142 -14.90 -1.88 -8.50
C ARG A 142 -16.04 -2.65 -7.89
N VAL A 143 -15.99 -2.92 -6.59
CA VAL A 143 -17.06 -3.68 -5.90
C VAL A 143 -18.41 -2.99 -6.05
N ASN A 144 -18.46 -1.66 -5.97
CA ASN A 144 -19.73 -0.91 -6.00
C ASN A 144 -20.18 -0.52 -7.41
N ASN A 145 -19.29 -0.47 -8.41
CA ASN A 145 -19.67 -0.25 -9.80
C ASN A 145 -19.85 -1.56 -10.60
N ALA A 146 -19.34 -2.69 -10.12
CA ALA A 146 -19.63 -4.02 -10.69
C ALA A 146 -21.08 -4.47 -10.44
N ILE A 147 -21.76 -3.89 -9.45
CA ILE A 147 -23.17 -4.14 -9.13
C ILE A 147 -24.12 -3.33 -10.05
N ALA A 148 -23.59 -2.39 -10.84
CA ALA A 148 -24.37 -1.51 -11.73
C ALA A 148 -24.45 -2.00 -13.19
N ARG A 149 -24.02 -3.24 -13.48
CA ARG A 149 -24.21 -3.94 -14.77
C ARG A 149 -25.06 -5.17 -14.55
#